data_AF-A0A8T4FA66-F1
#
_entry.id   AF-A0A8T4FA66-F1
#
_cell.length_a   1.000
_cell.length_b   1.000
_cell.length_c   1.000
_cell.angle_alpha   90.00
_cell.angle_beta   90.00
_cell.angle_gamma   90.00
#
_symmetry.space_group_name_H-M   'P 1'
#
loop_
_entity.id
_entity.type
_entity.pdbx_description
1 polymer ?
#
loop_
_entity_poly.entity_id
_entity_poly.type
_entity_poly.pdbx_seq_one_letter_code
_entity_poly.pdbx_strand_id
1 'polypeptide(L)'
;MLCRDSMGVPYEITLELRCDGKPYGRVGERCGWQLARLAHGMTAARQDGDAHEAWPDPDDRFPGAADDGGELFAFRHRSRSIGMRGGELSCRLQTIRTWMPAQGHGHGEWRLMRRAFLEAWGSAGVGRRAVLTSGELGAFVADLVEEAEQRLGARYVGESAAVRAVCTEKQRNSNLIHEAGIAMRP
;
A
#
# COMPACT_ATOMS: atom_id res chain seq x y z
N MET A 1 28.54 -2.64 7.10
CA MET A 1 27.65 -3.77 7.38
C MET A 1 26.40 -3.53 6.54
N LEU A 2 26.09 -4.41 5.57
CA LEU A 2 24.90 -4.28 4.73
C LEU A 2 23.67 -4.19 5.65
N CYS A 3 22.81 -3.19 5.48
CA CYS A 3 21.57 -3.02 6.26
C CYS A 3 20.51 -4.05 5.85
N ARG A 4 20.94 -5.30 5.71
CA ARG A 4 20.14 -6.48 5.43
C ARG A 4 20.11 -7.31 6.70
N ASP A 5 18.97 -7.92 7.01
CA ASP A 5 18.91 -8.88 8.10
C ASP A 5 19.74 -10.14 7.78
N SER A 6 19.79 -11.09 8.70
CA SER A 6 20.49 -12.37 8.51
C SER A 6 19.97 -13.19 7.33
N MET A 7 18.83 -12.82 6.75
CA MET A 7 18.20 -13.44 5.58
C MET A 7 18.46 -12.64 4.29
N GLY A 8 19.23 -11.55 4.35
CA GLY A 8 19.52 -10.71 3.20
C GLY A 8 18.44 -9.67 2.88
N VAL A 9 17.44 -9.46 3.74
CA VAL A 9 16.31 -8.56 3.49
C VAL A 9 16.61 -7.14 3.98
N PRO A 10 16.42 -6.09 3.15
CA PRO A 10 16.49 -4.69 3.55
C PRO A 10 15.73 -4.40 4.85
N TYR A 11 16.42 -3.87 5.85
CA TYR A 11 15.84 -3.73 7.19
C TYR A 11 15.74 -2.25 7.64
N GLU A 12 16.71 -1.38 7.30
CA GLU A 12 16.72 0.06 7.67
C GLU A 12 16.17 0.95 6.55
N ILE A 13 14.87 0.80 6.28
CA ILE A 13 14.14 1.69 5.36
C ILE A 13 13.28 2.64 6.18
N THR A 14 13.33 3.92 5.83
CA THR A 14 12.39 4.95 6.30
C THR A 14 11.65 5.47 5.08
N LEU A 15 10.32 5.57 5.16
CA LEU A 15 9.51 6.08 4.06
C LEU A 15 9.37 7.59 4.16
N GLU A 16 9.63 8.30 3.06
CA GLU A 16 9.25 9.68 2.84
C GLU A 16 7.93 9.73 2.08
N LEU A 17 6.89 10.24 2.74
CA LEU A 17 5.60 10.47 2.11
C LEU A 17 5.68 11.74 1.25
N ARG A 18 5.15 11.68 0.03
CA ARG A 18 5.00 12.84 -0.86
C ARG A 18 3.55 12.95 -1.34
N CYS A 19 3.03 14.17 -1.37
CA CYS A 19 1.73 14.52 -1.93
C CYS A 19 1.96 15.59 -3.00
N ASP A 20 1.51 15.36 -4.23
CA ASP A 20 1.68 16.29 -5.37
C ASP A 20 3.14 16.74 -5.55
N GLY A 21 4.07 15.81 -5.38
CA GLY A 21 5.51 16.06 -5.46
C GLY A 21 6.09 16.84 -4.28
N LYS A 22 5.31 17.24 -3.27
CA LYS A 22 5.79 17.95 -2.06
C LYS A 22 6.00 16.98 -0.89
N PRO A 23 7.03 17.20 -0.04
CA PRO A 23 7.20 16.41 1.19
C PRO A 23 5.96 16.52 2.08
N TYR A 24 5.46 15.37 2.53
CA TYR A 24 4.23 15.26 3.29
C TYR A 24 4.47 14.68 4.70
N GLY A 25 5.47 13.80 4.84
CA GLY A 25 5.86 13.24 6.13
C GLY A 25 6.98 12.21 6.02
N ARG A 26 7.42 11.68 7.16
CA ARG A 26 8.34 10.55 7.25
C ARG A 26 7.75 9.51 8.17
N VAL A 27 7.81 8.23 7.80
CA VAL A 27 7.20 7.12 8.55
C VAL A 27 8.03 5.85 8.49
N GLY A 28 7.74 4.92 9.40
CA GLY A 28 8.20 3.54 9.26
C GLY A 28 9.70 3.38 9.36
N GLU A 29 10.32 3.87 10.43
CA GLU A 29 11.72 3.54 10.72
C GLU A 29 11.88 2.02 10.83
N ARG A 30 12.78 1.46 10.02
CA ARG A 30 13.07 0.03 9.94
C ARG A 30 11.91 -0.82 9.40
N CYS A 31 11.10 -0.28 8.49
CA CYS A 31 9.92 -0.95 7.95
C CYS A 31 10.20 -1.97 6.82
N GLY A 32 11.45 -2.12 6.40
CA GLY A 32 11.81 -2.87 5.20
C GLY A 32 11.35 -4.32 5.17
N TRP A 33 11.54 -5.03 6.28
CA TRP A 33 11.07 -6.41 6.43
C TRP A 33 9.54 -6.51 6.31
N GLN A 34 8.80 -5.55 6.86
CA GLN A 34 7.34 -5.56 6.80
C GLN A 34 6.83 -5.30 5.38
N LEU A 35 7.50 -4.43 4.61
CA LEU A 35 7.21 -4.20 3.19
C LEU A 35 7.48 -5.45 2.35
N ALA A 36 8.64 -6.08 2.52
CA ALA A 36 8.99 -7.31 1.80
C ALA A 36 8.02 -8.46 2.12
N ARG A 37 7.67 -8.64 3.40
CA ARG A 37 6.68 -9.63 3.84
C ARG A 37 5.31 -9.36 3.21
N LEU A 38 4.89 -8.10 3.15
CA LEU A 38 3.61 -7.72 2.54
C LEU A 38 3.61 -7.98 1.03
N ALA A 39 4.69 -7.61 0.31
CA ALA A 39 4.82 -7.87 -1.13
C ALA A 39 4.68 -9.37 -1.45
N HIS A 40 5.36 -10.22 -0.67
CA HIS A 40 5.28 -11.65 -0.80
C HIS A 40 3.86 -12.17 -0.50
N GLY A 41 3.24 -11.69 0.58
CA GLY A 41 1.87 -12.05 0.94
C GLY A 41 0.82 -11.64 -0.11
N MET A 42 0.97 -10.46 -0.74
CA MET A 42 0.11 -10.02 -1.83
C MET A 42 0.25 -10.94 -3.05
N THR A 43 1.47 -11.32 -3.39
CA THR A 43 1.75 -12.25 -4.51
C THR A 43 1.13 -13.61 -4.24
N ALA A 44 1.37 -14.17 -3.05
CA ALA A 44 0.83 -15.46 -2.64
C ALA A 44 -0.70 -15.45 -2.65
N ALA A 45 -1.35 -14.43 -2.05
CA ALA A 45 -2.82 -14.36 -1.99
C ALA A 45 -3.49 -14.31 -3.38
N ARG A 46 -2.81 -13.75 -4.40
CA ARG A 46 -3.34 -13.70 -5.76
C ARG A 46 -3.18 -15.04 -6.50
N GLN A 47 -2.17 -15.82 -6.14
CA GLN A 47 -1.86 -17.12 -6.74
C GLN A 47 -2.54 -18.30 -6.01
N ASP A 48 -2.92 -18.10 -4.75
CA ASP A 48 -3.55 -19.13 -3.91
C ASP A 48 -4.90 -19.58 -4.47
N GLY A 49 -5.03 -20.89 -4.66
CA GLY A 49 -6.23 -21.54 -5.17
C GLY A 49 -7.39 -21.52 -4.18
N ASP A 50 -7.12 -21.55 -2.87
CA ASP A 50 -8.18 -21.54 -1.87
C ASP A 50 -8.82 -20.14 -1.76
N ALA A 51 -8.00 -19.09 -1.94
CA ALA A 51 -8.50 -17.72 -2.07
C ALA A 51 -9.34 -17.50 -3.33
N HIS A 52 -9.18 -18.35 -4.37
CA HIS A 52 -9.98 -18.28 -5.60
C HIS A 52 -11.44 -18.63 -5.35
N GLU A 53 -11.71 -19.64 -4.53
CA GLU A 53 -13.09 -20.06 -4.24
C GLU A 53 -13.84 -19.03 -3.40
N ALA A 54 -13.20 -18.43 -2.40
CA ALA A 54 -13.79 -17.41 -1.55
C ALA A 54 -13.87 -16.02 -2.22
N TRP A 55 -12.87 -15.69 -3.06
CA TRP A 55 -12.74 -14.40 -3.75
C TRP A 55 -12.42 -14.62 -5.24
N PRO A 56 -13.47 -14.84 -6.08
CA PRO A 56 -13.29 -15.16 -7.49
C PRO A 56 -12.56 -14.06 -8.27
N ASP A 57 -12.83 -12.79 -7.96
CA ASP A 57 -12.14 -11.65 -8.55
C ASP A 57 -10.71 -11.57 -7.99
N PRO A 58 -9.65 -11.63 -8.83
CA PRO A 58 -8.27 -11.48 -8.37
C PRO A 58 -8.00 -10.15 -7.65
N ASP A 59 -8.79 -9.11 -7.93
CA ASP A 59 -8.66 -7.80 -7.30
C ASP A 59 -9.27 -7.71 -5.90
N ASP A 60 -9.97 -8.76 -5.46
CA ASP A 60 -10.48 -8.95 -4.10
C ASP A 60 -9.61 -9.89 -3.25
N ARG A 61 -8.51 -10.43 -3.80
CA ARG A 61 -7.65 -11.40 -3.10
C ARG A 61 -6.55 -10.71 -2.31
N PHE A 62 -6.69 -10.66 -0.99
CA PHE A 62 -5.71 -10.06 -0.08
C PHE A 62 -5.17 -11.08 0.93
N PRO A 63 -3.93 -10.90 1.43
CA PRO A 63 -3.36 -11.75 2.46
C PRO A 63 -4.17 -11.67 3.76
N GLY A 64 -4.19 -12.76 4.54
CA GLY A 64 -4.93 -12.85 5.80
C GLY A 64 -6.40 -13.23 5.61
N ALA A 65 -6.67 -14.26 4.80
CA ALA A 65 -7.99 -14.63 4.27
C ALA A 65 -9.08 -15.03 5.29
N ALA A 66 -8.83 -14.99 6.60
CA ALA A 66 -9.75 -15.55 7.60
C ALA A 66 -10.75 -14.55 8.22
N ASP A 67 -10.42 -13.26 8.31
CA ASP A 67 -11.23 -12.29 9.08
C ASP A 67 -11.75 -11.12 8.21
N ASP A 68 -12.95 -10.62 8.55
CA ASP A 68 -13.80 -9.63 7.84
C ASP A 68 -13.20 -8.22 7.61
N GLY A 69 -11.89 -8.07 7.74
CA GLY A 69 -11.17 -6.82 7.63
C GLY A 69 -10.13 -6.71 8.74
N GLY A 70 -8.95 -6.23 8.38
CA GLY A 70 -7.81 -6.16 9.27
C GLY A 70 -6.80 -5.13 8.82
N GLU A 71 -5.92 -4.73 9.73
CA GLU A 71 -4.78 -3.88 9.40
C GLU A 71 -3.73 -4.70 8.65
N LEU A 72 -3.42 -4.33 7.41
CA LEU A 72 -2.35 -4.94 6.62
C LEU A 72 -0.98 -4.42 7.09
N PHE A 73 -0.92 -3.12 7.39
CA PHE A 73 0.23 -2.49 8.04
C PHE A 73 -0.13 -1.12 8.63
N ALA A 74 0.67 -0.67 9.59
CA ALA A 74 0.71 0.72 10.05
C ALA A 74 2.15 1.14 10.33
N PHE A 75 2.62 2.10 9.56
CA PHE A 75 3.93 2.73 9.71
C PHE A 75 3.74 4.10 10.33
N ARG A 76 4.32 4.28 11.52
CA ARG A 76 4.29 5.55 12.26
C ARG A 76 5.69 6.11 12.37
N HIS A 77 5.80 7.43 12.39
CA HIS A 77 7.04 8.11 12.77
C HIS A 77 7.36 7.81 14.24
N ARG A 78 8.58 7.36 14.55
CA ARG A 78 9.01 7.13 15.93
C ARG A 78 9.85 8.32 16.41
N SER A 79 9.22 9.45 16.70
CA SER A 79 9.94 10.46 17.50
C SER A 79 9.81 10.18 18.99
N ARG A 80 10.95 10.19 19.69
CA ARG A 80 10.99 10.35 21.16
C ARG A 80 10.80 11.82 21.59
N SER A 81 10.75 12.77 20.66
CA SER A 81 10.53 14.19 20.99
C SER A 81 9.03 14.51 21.04
N ILE A 82 8.55 14.83 22.24
CA ILE A 82 7.23 15.43 22.48
C ILE A 82 7.16 16.74 21.67
N GLY A 83 6.39 16.78 20.58
CA GLY A 83 6.07 18.04 19.91
C GLY A 83 5.77 18.00 18.41
N MET A 84 6.36 17.06 17.64
CA MET A 84 6.00 16.90 16.23
C MET A 84 5.04 15.71 16.07
N ARG A 85 3.79 15.98 15.68
CA ARG A 85 2.91 14.95 15.12
C ARG A 85 3.60 14.40 13.87
N GLY A 86 4.34 13.32 14.04
CA GLY A 86 5.01 12.64 12.93
C GLY A 86 3.98 12.03 11.98
N GLY A 87 4.43 11.71 10.77
CA GLY A 87 3.54 11.12 9.77
C GLY A 87 3.04 9.73 10.20
N GLU A 88 1.93 9.30 9.60
CA GLU A 88 1.44 7.92 9.64
C GLU A 88 1.06 7.47 8.23
N LEU A 89 1.39 6.23 7.89
CA LEU A 89 0.90 5.54 6.71
C LEU A 89 0.34 4.20 7.17
N SER A 90 -0.97 4.01 7.02
CA SER A 90 -1.64 2.78 7.44
C SER A 90 -2.49 2.24 6.30
N CYS A 91 -2.66 0.93 6.27
CA CYS A 91 -3.50 0.25 5.30
C CYS A 91 -4.41 -0.73 6.01
N ARG A 92 -5.71 -0.57 5.80
CA ARG A 92 -6.73 -1.46 6.35
C ARG A 92 -7.54 -2.09 5.24
N LEU A 93 -7.85 -3.36 5.43
CA LEU A 93 -8.70 -4.11 4.54
C LEU A 93 -10.15 -4.04 5.02
N GLN A 94 -11.07 -3.84 4.10
CA GLN A 94 -12.49 -3.91 4.40
C GLN A 94 -13.23 -4.73 3.35
N THR A 95 -14.16 -5.54 3.81
CA THR A 95 -15.16 -6.21 2.98
C THR A 95 -16.37 -5.29 2.81
N ILE A 96 -16.73 -4.98 1.58
CA ILE A 96 -17.86 -4.11 1.23
C ILE A 96 -18.88 -4.87 0.38
N ARG A 97 -20.15 -4.53 0.54
CA ARG A 97 -21.22 -5.01 -0.35
C ARG A 97 -21.44 -3.99 -1.44
N THR A 98 -21.44 -4.43 -2.69
CA THR A 98 -21.69 -3.55 -3.84
C THR A 98 -22.71 -4.19 -4.77
N TRP A 99 -23.68 -3.39 -5.19
CA TRP A 99 -24.63 -3.78 -6.21
C TRP A 99 -23.96 -3.66 -7.57
N MET A 100 -23.90 -4.77 -8.30
CA MET A 100 -23.45 -4.76 -9.68
C MET A 100 -24.66 -4.76 -10.61
N PRO A 101 -24.80 -3.74 -11.48
CA PRO A 101 -25.86 -3.74 -12.46
C PRO A 101 -25.65 -4.88 -13.46
N ALA A 102 -26.74 -5.53 -13.89
CA ALA A 102 -26.66 -6.50 -14.98
C ALA A 102 -26.23 -5.81 -16.27
N GLN A 103 -25.39 -6.48 -17.05
CA GLN A 103 -25.06 -6.02 -18.40
C GLN A 103 -26.16 -6.52 -19.37
N GLY A 104 -27.32 -5.85 -19.37
CA GLY A 104 -28.44 -6.14 -20.26
C GLY A 104 -29.81 -6.17 -19.56
N HIS A 105 -30.71 -7.03 -20.03
CA HIS A 105 -32.10 -7.14 -19.53
C HIS A 105 -32.24 -7.97 -18.24
N GLY A 106 -31.13 -8.27 -17.56
CA GLY A 106 -31.13 -9.02 -16.30
C GLY A 106 -31.35 -8.14 -15.07
N HIS A 107 -31.57 -8.77 -13.93
CA HIS A 107 -31.48 -8.10 -12.62
C HIS A 107 -30.01 -8.05 -12.18
N GLY A 108 -29.59 -6.92 -11.62
CA GLY A 108 -28.27 -6.83 -11.00
C GLY A 108 -28.14 -7.79 -9.81
N GLU A 109 -26.93 -7.90 -9.28
CA GLU A 109 -26.65 -8.77 -8.14
C GLU A 109 -25.79 -8.06 -7.09
N TRP A 110 -26.00 -8.42 -5.83
CA TRP A 110 -25.12 -8.00 -4.75
C TRP A 110 -23.87 -8.86 -4.76
N ARG A 111 -22.70 -8.22 -4.80
CA ARG A 111 -21.41 -8.88 -4.61
C ARG A 111 -20.68 -8.35 -3.38
N LEU A 112 -19.95 -9.24 -2.74
CA LEU A 112 -18.93 -8.85 -1.77
C LEU A 112 -17.65 -8.52 -2.52
N MET A 113 -17.00 -7.43 -2.14
CA MET A 113 -15.70 -7.02 -2.67
C MET A 113 -14.79 -6.67 -1.50
N ARG A 114 -13.48 -6.79 -1.69
CA ARG A 114 -12.48 -6.37 -0.70
C ARG A 114 -11.67 -5.21 -1.22
N ARG A 115 -11.47 -4.19 -0.38
CA ARG A 115 -10.68 -3.02 -0.74
C ARG A 115 -9.69 -2.66 0.36
N ALA A 116 -8.50 -2.29 -0.06
CA ALA A 116 -7.46 -1.75 0.81
C ALA A 116 -7.62 -0.23 0.91
N PHE A 117 -7.94 0.24 2.10
CA PHE A 117 -8.01 1.64 2.47
C PHE A 117 -6.63 2.08 2.97
N LEU A 118 -5.89 2.75 2.09
CA LEU A 118 -4.58 3.32 2.40
C LEU A 118 -4.77 4.75 2.91
N GLU A 119 -4.38 5.01 4.15
CA GLU A 119 -4.46 6.31 4.80
C GLU A 119 -3.07 6.86 5.08
N ALA A 120 -2.86 8.13 4.74
CA ALA A 120 -1.60 8.84 4.94
C ALA A 120 -1.84 10.15 5.68
N TRP A 121 -1.25 10.28 6.86
CA TRP A 121 -1.28 11.47 7.68
C TRP A 121 0.07 12.16 7.61
N GLY A 122 0.06 13.41 7.15
CA GLY A 122 1.25 14.24 7.07
C GLY A 122 1.51 15.00 8.36
N SER A 123 2.67 15.65 8.46
CA SER A 123 3.01 16.52 9.59
C SER A 123 2.09 17.73 9.74
N ALA A 124 1.42 18.14 8.67
CA ALA A 124 0.44 19.22 8.66
C ALA A 124 -0.94 18.81 9.22
N GLY A 125 -1.15 17.55 9.58
CA GLY A 125 -2.40 17.06 10.18
C GLY A 125 -3.57 16.87 9.20
N VAL A 126 -3.39 17.17 7.92
CA VAL A 126 -4.31 16.73 6.86
C VAL A 126 -4.10 15.23 6.63
N GLY A 127 -5.19 14.48 6.49
CA GLY A 127 -5.18 13.06 6.14
C GLY A 127 -5.55 12.87 4.67
N ARG A 128 -4.84 12.00 3.98
CA ARG A 128 -5.16 11.54 2.62
C ARG A 128 -5.59 10.09 2.68
N ARG A 129 -6.48 9.70 1.78
CA ARG A 129 -6.98 8.33 1.70
C ARG A 129 -7.12 7.90 0.25
N ALA A 130 -6.63 6.72 -0.05
CA ALA A 130 -6.85 6.01 -1.31
C ALA A 130 -7.56 4.68 -1.02
N VAL A 131 -8.34 4.21 -2.00
CA VAL A 131 -8.99 2.90 -1.96
C VAL A 131 -8.41 2.10 -3.12
N LEU A 132 -7.76 0.99 -2.80
CA LEU A 132 -6.99 0.17 -3.73
C LEU A 132 -7.59 -1.23 -3.84
N THR A 133 -7.57 -1.76 -5.05
CA THR A 133 -7.71 -3.20 -5.32
C THR A 133 -6.48 -3.98 -4.84
N SER A 134 -6.57 -5.30 -4.83
CA SER A 134 -5.41 -6.17 -4.56
C SER A 134 -4.27 -5.94 -5.56
N GLY A 135 -4.60 -5.79 -6.85
CA GLY A 135 -3.61 -5.53 -7.89
C GLY A 135 -2.89 -4.20 -7.68
N GLU A 136 -3.64 -3.14 -7.42
CA GLU A 136 -3.08 -1.80 -7.17
C GLU A 136 -2.23 -1.76 -5.89
N LEU A 137 -2.68 -2.40 -4.81
CA LEU A 137 -1.88 -2.48 -3.59
C LEU A 137 -0.61 -3.31 -3.81
N GLY A 138 -0.70 -4.42 -4.53
CA GLY A 138 0.45 -5.27 -4.87
C GLY A 138 1.51 -4.50 -5.66
N ALA A 139 1.10 -3.76 -6.70
CA ALA A 139 1.98 -2.90 -7.49
C ALA A 139 2.63 -1.82 -6.61
N PHE A 140 1.84 -1.11 -5.81
CA PHE A 140 2.36 -0.08 -4.89
C PHE A 140 3.44 -0.61 -3.94
N VAL A 141 3.22 -1.77 -3.33
CA VAL A 141 4.19 -2.35 -2.39
C VAL A 141 5.43 -2.88 -3.13
N ALA A 142 5.27 -3.47 -4.31
CA ALA A 142 6.38 -3.93 -5.13
C ALA A 142 7.30 -2.76 -5.54
N ASP A 143 6.72 -1.65 -6.01
CA ASP A 143 7.46 -0.43 -6.37
C ASP A 143 8.26 0.12 -5.17
N LEU A 144 7.67 0.12 -3.97
CA LEU A 144 8.37 0.54 -2.74
C LEU A 144 9.55 -0.37 -2.40
N VAL A 145 9.39 -1.69 -2.56
CA VAL A 145 10.48 -2.66 -2.32
C VAL A 145 11.59 -2.48 -3.35
N GLU A 146 11.25 -2.36 -4.63
CA GLU A 146 12.21 -2.15 -5.70
C GLU A 146 13.00 -0.85 -5.50
N GLU A 147 12.33 0.27 -5.22
CA GLU A 147 13.00 1.55 -4.94
C GLU A 147 13.95 1.41 -3.75
N ALA A 148 13.54 0.67 -2.72
CA ALA A 148 14.37 0.45 -1.56
C ALA A 148 15.62 -0.38 -1.88
N GLU A 149 15.47 -1.44 -2.66
CA GLU A 149 16.59 -2.27 -3.12
C GLU A 149 17.57 -1.49 -3.99
N GLN A 150 17.07 -0.69 -4.94
CA GLN A 150 17.90 0.18 -5.79
C GLN A 150 18.70 1.18 -4.94
N ARG A 151 18.06 1.84 -3.98
CA ARG A 151 18.74 2.83 -3.11
C ARG A 151 19.75 2.19 -2.17
N LEU A 152 19.51 0.96 -1.71
CA LEU A 152 20.47 0.23 -0.89
C LEU A 152 21.63 -0.33 -1.71
N GLY A 153 21.39 -0.72 -2.96
CA GLY A 153 22.44 -1.14 -3.91
C GLY A 153 23.34 0.01 -4.37
N ALA A 154 22.81 1.23 -4.43
CA ALA A 154 23.55 2.43 -4.82
C ALA A 154 24.35 3.10 -3.69
N ARG A 155 24.19 2.69 -2.42
CA ARG A 155 24.80 3.35 -1.26
C ARG A 155 26.07 2.67 -0.75
N TYR A 156 27.08 3.48 -0.47
CA TYR A 156 28.21 3.12 0.39
C TYR A 156 27.75 3.03 1.86
N VAL A 157 28.42 2.17 2.62
CA VAL A 157 28.17 1.79 4.01
C VAL A 157 27.87 3.01 4.91
N GLY A 158 26.66 3.09 5.50
CA GLY A 158 26.38 3.92 6.68
C GLY A 158 25.15 4.84 6.67
N GLU A 159 24.39 4.97 5.58
CA GLU A 159 23.23 5.88 5.54
C GLU A 159 21.87 5.15 5.41
N SER A 160 20.90 5.46 6.29
CA SER A 160 19.51 4.97 6.19
C SER A 160 18.79 5.48 4.96
N ALA A 161 18.24 4.58 4.14
CA ALA A 161 17.59 4.91 2.87
C ALA A 161 16.19 5.49 3.10
N ALA A 162 15.98 6.71 2.62
CA ALA A 162 14.65 7.27 2.41
C ALA A 162 14.05 6.64 1.14
N VAL A 163 12.82 6.14 1.18
CA VAL A 163 12.08 5.60 0.01
C VAL A 163 10.80 6.41 -0.18
N ARG A 164 10.38 6.69 -1.41
CA ARG A 164 9.27 7.64 -1.65
C ARG A 164 7.95 6.90 -1.77
N ALA A 165 7.05 7.12 -0.82
CA ALA A 165 5.65 6.74 -0.99
C ALA A 165 4.89 7.92 -1.59
N VAL A 166 4.37 7.76 -2.81
CA VAL A 166 3.54 8.77 -3.48
C VAL A 166 2.09 8.52 -3.13
N CYS A 167 1.48 9.46 -2.41
CA CYS A 167 0.05 9.45 -2.19
C CYS A 167 -0.61 10.30 -3.27
N THR A 168 -1.24 9.66 -4.26
CA THR A 168 -2.08 10.36 -5.24
C THR A 168 -3.50 10.43 -4.70
N GLU A 169 -4.13 11.60 -4.81
CA GLU A 169 -5.55 11.78 -4.51
C GLU A 169 -6.38 11.09 -5.60
N LYS A 170 -6.70 9.80 -5.41
CA LYS A 170 -7.70 9.12 -6.24
C LYS A 170 -9.07 9.44 -5.65
N GLN A 171 -9.82 10.27 -6.36
CA GLN A 171 -11.05 10.91 -5.89
C GLN A 171 -12.07 9.92 -5.33
N ARG A 172 -12.72 10.36 -4.24
CA ARG A 172 -13.82 9.69 -3.54
C ARG A 172 -14.90 9.20 -4.51
N ASN A 173 -15.19 7.89 -4.47
CA ASN A 173 -16.44 7.27 -4.95
C ASN A 173 -16.96 7.75 -6.31
N SER A 174 -16.59 7.05 -7.39
CA SER A 174 -17.55 6.73 -8.44
C SER A 174 -17.13 5.46 -9.17
N ASN A 175 -18.11 4.59 -9.39
CA ASN A 175 -18.01 3.38 -10.20
C ASN A 175 -17.42 3.70 -11.57
N LEU A 176 -16.47 2.86 -12.02
CA LEU A 176 -15.75 2.97 -13.30
C LEU A 176 -14.94 4.29 -13.38
N ILE A 177 -13.71 4.27 -13.90
CA ILE A 177 -13.50 4.54 -15.32
C ILE A 177 -12.02 4.29 -15.63
N HIS A 178 -11.82 3.78 -16.85
CA HIS A 178 -10.68 3.82 -17.74
C HIS A 178 -9.65 4.95 -17.54
N GLU A 179 -8.46 4.74 -18.09
CA GLU A 179 -7.36 5.69 -18.27
C GLU A 179 -6.23 5.62 -17.22
N ALA A 180 -5.31 4.68 -17.47
CA ALA A 180 -3.91 4.87 -17.15
C ALA A 180 -3.35 5.97 -18.08
N GLY A 181 -3.23 7.19 -17.55
CA GLY A 181 -2.56 8.31 -18.22
C GLY A 181 -1.17 8.53 -17.63
N ILE A 182 -0.13 8.27 -18.43
CA ILE A 182 1.25 8.67 -18.14
C ILE A 182 1.34 10.19 -18.24
N ALA A 183 1.56 10.87 -17.11
CA ALA A 183 1.98 12.27 -17.11
C ALA A 183 3.53 12.31 -17.14
N MET A 184 4.10 12.18 -18.34
CA MET A 184 5.40 12.80 -18.62
C MET A 184 5.14 14.31 -18.76
N ARG A 185 5.97 15.13 -18.10
CA ARG A 185 6.05 16.56 -18.38
C ARG A 185 7.44 16.90 -18.93
N PRO A 186 7.50 17.92 -19.82
CA PRO A 186 8.69 18.28 -20.60
C PRO A 186 9.84 18.82 -19.75
#